data_AF-A0A8T1GYM4-F1
#
_entry.id   AF-A0A8T1GYM4-F1
#
_cell.length_a   1.000
_cell.length_b   1.000
_cell.length_c   1.000
_cell.angle_alpha   90.00
_cell.angle_beta   90.00
_cell.angle_gamma   90.00
#
_symmetry.space_group_name_H-M   'P 1'
#
loop_
_entity.id
_entity.type
_entity.pdbx_description
1 polymer ?
#
loop_
_entity_poly.entity_id
_entity_poly.type
_entity_poly.pdbx_seq_one_letter_code
_entity_poly.pdbx_strand_id
1 'polypeptide(L)'
;ELTGCACSPNTSRASSPAQKDAPVSSRPTTSAHFPIALHHSLPTSSASSAAYHLGPDFNIADRRCKLLQHEHGKGRVRMLKVTRTPDKHSVIQLEAEVLLEGAPAASAYYDGDNGRVLPTDSVKNTVWVLAKKHEFASLEDFAIILAKHFVTKHPDIVSVAKVKLFETPWERLVVPDSKGKTRSHHHAFVSASPGFSTA
;
A
#
# COMPACT_ATOMS: atom_id res chain seq x y z
N GLU A 1 -33.82 28.52 -59.99
CA GLU A 1 -33.17 27.40 -59.27
C GLU A 1 -34.24 26.64 -58.50
N LEU A 2 -34.19 25.30 -58.55
CA LEU A 2 -35.30 24.40 -58.30
C LEU A 2 -35.63 24.21 -56.79
N THR A 3 -36.92 24.32 -56.46
CA THR A 3 -37.78 23.41 -55.65
C THR A 3 -37.08 22.25 -54.92
N GLY A 4 -37.35 21.82 -53.68
CA GLY A 4 -38.56 21.83 -52.83
C GLY A 4 -38.80 20.40 -52.27
N CYS A 5 -39.31 20.28 -51.02
CA CYS A 5 -39.94 19.10 -50.39
C CYS A 5 -39.04 17.86 -50.08
N ALA A 6 -39.31 16.97 -49.10
CA ALA A 6 -40.24 16.87 -47.98
C ALA A 6 -39.86 15.62 -47.13
N CYS A 7 -40.31 15.62 -45.87
CA CYS A 7 -40.74 14.51 -45.00
C CYS A 7 -40.23 13.07 -45.26
N SER A 8 -39.66 12.39 -44.26
CA SER A 8 -40.40 11.70 -43.19
C SER A 8 -39.47 10.83 -42.32
N PRO A 9 -39.84 10.55 -41.06
CA PRO A 9 -39.11 9.69 -40.14
C PRO A 9 -39.52 8.23 -40.33
N ASN A 10 -38.61 7.28 -40.12
CA ASN A 10 -39.04 5.91 -39.87
C ASN A 10 -38.27 5.25 -38.72
N THR A 11 -39.01 5.16 -37.63
CA THR A 11 -39.00 4.18 -36.57
C THR A 11 -38.67 2.75 -37.02
N SER A 12 -37.73 2.10 -36.33
CA SER A 12 -37.86 0.67 -36.05
C SER A 12 -37.71 0.44 -34.55
N ARG A 13 -38.88 0.24 -33.94
CA ARG A 13 -39.17 -0.22 -32.60
C ARG A 13 -38.54 -1.61 -32.39
N ALA A 14 -37.67 -1.75 -31.40
CA ALA A 14 -37.32 -3.04 -30.81
C ALA A 14 -37.47 -2.93 -29.29
N SER A 15 -38.70 -3.23 -28.89
CA SER A 15 -39.17 -3.82 -27.64
C SER A 15 -38.12 -4.16 -26.57
N SER A 16 -38.25 -3.52 -25.41
CA SER A 16 -37.74 -4.01 -24.13
C SER A 16 -38.26 -5.42 -23.82
N PRO A 17 -37.48 -6.21 -23.09
CA PRO A 17 -38.03 -7.02 -22.03
C PRO A 17 -37.54 -6.49 -20.68
N ALA A 18 -38.53 -6.12 -19.87
CA ALA A 18 -38.51 -5.92 -18.43
C ALA A 18 -37.26 -6.46 -17.70
N GLN A 19 -36.52 -5.55 -17.06
CA GLN A 19 -35.75 -5.91 -15.87
C GLN A 19 -36.73 -6.46 -14.85
N LYS A 20 -36.71 -7.78 -14.67
CA LYS A 20 -37.32 -8.39 -13.49
C LYS A 20 -36.54 -7.89 -12.28
N ASP A 21 -37.25 -7.19 -11.42
CA ASP A 21 -36.85 -6.90 -10.05
C ASP A 21 -36.38 -8.21 -9.39
N ALA A 22 -35.10 -8.25 -9.05
CA ALA A 22 -34.58 -9.30 -8.20
C ALA A 22 -35.19 -9.11 -6.80
N PRO A 23 -35.75 -10.15 -6.18
CA PRO A 23 -36.36 -10.01 -4.86
C PRO A 23 -35.29 -9.58 -3.84
N VAL A 24 -35.58 -8.47 -3.16
CA VAL A 24 -34.94 -8.06 -1.92
C VAL A 24 -35.00 -9.25 -0.97
N SER A 25 -33.84 -9.86 -0.72
CA SER A 25 -33.68 -10.86 0.33
C SER A 25 -33.86 -10.15 1.68
N SER A 26 -35.08 -10.22 2.20
CA SER A 26 -35.42 -9.86 3.57
C SER A 26 -34.62 -10.76 4.51
N ARG A 27 -33.55 -10.22 5.10
CA ARG A 27 -32.90 -10.87 6.24
C ARG A 27 -33.91 -10.96 7.39
N PRO A 28 -34.17 -12.15 7.95
CA PRO A 28 -35.01 -12.26 9.14
C PRO A 28 -34.29 -11.59 10.32
N THR A 29 -34.92 -10.56 10.87
CA THR A 29 -34.66 -10.04 12.21
C THR A 29 -35.11 -11.08 13.23
N THR A 30 -34.18 -11.95 13.64
CA THR A 30 -34.39 -12.79 14.82
C THR A 30 -34.03 -11.99 16.06
N SER A 31 -35.06 -11.43 16.69
CA SER A 31 -35.03 -10.94 18.06
C SER A 31 -34.78 -12.12 18.99
N ALA A 32 -33.53 -12.31 19.41
CA ALA A 32 -33.20 -13.17 20.54
C ALA A 32 -32.97 -12.27 21.77
N HIS A 33 -34.04 -12.13 22.56
CA HIS A 33 -33.97 -11.74 23.96
C HIS A 33 -33.05 -12.73 24.68
N PHE A 34 -31.93 -12.27 25.23
CA PHE A 34 -31.17 -13.02 26.22
C PHE A 34 -30.97 -12.16 27.48
N PRO A 35 -31.27 -12.72 28.66
CA PRO A 35 -31.42 -11.96 29.89
C PRO A 35 -30.07 -11.52 30.46
N ILE A 36 -30.12 -10.36 31.11
CA ILE A 36 -29.12 -9.86 32.05
C ILE A 36 -29.17 -10.75 33.30
N ALA A 37 -28.06 -11.42 33.64
CA ALA A 37 -27.81 -11.88 35.00
C ALA A 37 -26.31 -11.82 35.32
N LEU A 38 -26.06 -11.08 36.39
CA LEU A 38 -24.83 -10.74 37.07
C LEU A 38 -23.98 -11.93 37.56
N HIS A 39 -22.73 -11.57 37.86
CA HIS A 39 -21.76 -12.22 38.74
C HIS A 39 -21.09 -13.49 38.21
N HIS A 40 -19.93 -13.31 37.56
CA HIS A 40 -18.73 -14.08 37.88
C HIS A 40 -17.54 -13.12 37.92
N SER A 41 -16.98 -12.95 39.11
CA SER A 41 -15.74 -12.24 39.40
C SER A 41 -14.60 -12.82 38.56
N LEU A 42 -14.12 -12.04 37.60
CA LEU A 42 -12.86 -12.32 36.91
C LEU A 42 -11.72 -12.23 37.94
N PRO A 43 -10.82 -13.22 38.03
CA PRO A 43 -9.61 -13.04 38.81
C PRO A 43 -8.80 -11.93 38.14
N THR A 44 -8.53 -10.87 38.90
CA THR A 44 -7.48 -9.90 38.58
C THR A 44 -6.17 -10.67 38.53
N SER A 45 -5.79 -11.14 37.34
CA SER A 45 -4.43 -11.56 37.07
C SER A 45 -3.59 -10.30 37.17
N SER A 46 -3.04 -10.04 38.36
CA SER A 46 -1.80 -9.29 38.44
C SER A 46 -0.83 -10.08 37.59
N ALA A 47 -0.53 -9.59 36.39
CA ALA A 47 0.61 -10.05 35.63
C ALA A 47 1.81 -9.84 36.55
N SER A 48 2.17 -10.89 37.26
CA SER A 48 3.41 -10.98 38.01
C SER A 48 4.46 -10.74 36.95
N SER A 49 5.05 -9.54 36.99
CA SER A 49 6.32 -9.25 36.36
C SER A 49 7.24 -10.36 36.86
N ALA A 50 7.40 -11.41 36.06
CA ALA A 50 8.49 -12.34 36.19
C ALA A 50 9.74 -11.53 35.85
N ALA A 51 10.17 -10.74 36.83
CA ALA A 51 11.49 -10.18 36.88
C ALA A 51 12.40 -11.40 36.90
N TYR A 52 13.03 -11.67 35.76
CA TYR A 52 14.20 -12.53 35.72
C TYR A 52 15.07 -12.12 36.89
N HIS A 53 15.27 -13.01 37.85
CA HIS A 53 16.12 -12.78 39.02
C HIS A 53 17.57 -12.80 38.52
N LEU A 54 17.95 -11.75 37.79
CA LEU A 54 19.32 -11.41 37.53
C LEU A 54 19.90 -11.07 38.91
N GLY A 55 21.03 -11.70 39.27
CA GLY A 55 21.61 -11.58 40.61
C GLY A 55 21.84 -10.13 41.06
N PRO A 56 22.14 -9.91 42.36
CA PRO A 56 22.19 -8.59 42.98
C PRO A 56 23.17 -7.58 42.35
N ASP A 57 24.02 -8.03 41.41
CA ASP A 57 25.01 -7.21 40.69
C ASP A 57 24.57 -6.83 39.25
N PHE A 58 23.35 -7.18 38.83
CA PHE A 58 22.84 -6.80 37.51
C PHE A 58 22.02 -5.51 37.61
N ASN A 59 22.71 -4.38 37.53
CA ASN A 59 22.07 -3.10 37.35
C ASN A 59 21.54 -3.02 35.90
N ILE A 60 20.22 -2.92 35.71
CA ILE A 60 19.60 -2.74 34.39
C ILE A 60 20.09 -1.44 33.71
N ALA A 61 20.55 -0.46 34.48
CA ALA A 61 21.17 0.77 33.97
C ALA A 61 22.64 0.59 33.54
N ASP A 62 23.30 -0.51 33.91
CA ASP A 62 24.63 -0.87 33.41
C ASP A 62 24.45 -1.41 31.98
N ARG A 63 24.39 -0.48 31.02
CA ARG A 63 24.27 -0.76 29.59
C ARG A 63 25.56 -1.39 29.07
N ARG A 64 25.80 -2.66 29.43
CA ARG A 64 26.99 -3.43 29.04
C ARG A 64 27.09 -3.67 27.53
N CYS A 65 25.97 -3.58 26.81
CA CYS A 65 25.92 -3.67 25.37
C CYS A 65 25.49 -2.32 24.78
N LYS A 66 26.29 -1.78 23.85
CA LYS A 66 26.03 -0.51 23.18
C LYS A 66 25.57 -0.77 21.74
N LEU A 67 24.41 -0.22 21.38
CA LEU A 67 23.96 -0.10 20.01
C LEU A 67 24.89 0.85 19.25
N LEU A 68 25.64 0.30 18.29
CA LEU A 68 26.51 1.09 17.41
C LEU A 68 25.71 1.66 16.24
N GLN A 69 24.85 0.84 15.64
CA GLN A 69 23.93 1.20 14.57
C GLN A 69 22.62 0.44 14.76
N HIS A 70 21.51 1.10 14.48
CA HIS A 70 20.17 0.50 14.51
C HIS A 70 19.28 1.17 13.47
N GLU A 71 18.51 0.35 12.78
CA GLU A 71 17.53 0.79 11.80
C GLU A 71 16.29 -0.11 11.88
N HIS A 72 15.14 0.46 11.57
CA HIS A 72 13.88 -0.28 11.49
C HIS A 72 13.08 0.20 10.28
N GLY A 73 12.18 -0.64 9.77
CA GLY A 73 11.39 -0.24 8.61
C GLY A 73 10.63 -1.38 7.96
N LYS A 74 10.41 -1.26 6.65
CA LYS A 74 9.61 -2.21 5.88
C LYS A 74 10.28 -2.52 4.55
N GLY A 75 10.56 -3.79 4.32
CA GLY A 75 10.95 -4.34 3.02
C GLY A 75 9.79 -4.97 2.27
N ARG A 76 10.03 -5.34 1.00
CA ARG A 76 9.10 -6.09 0.13
C ARG A 76 7.73 -5.43 -0.05
N VAL A 77 7.69 -4.10 -0.10
CA VAL A 77 6.46 -3.34 -0.39
C VAL A 77 6.24 -3.31 -1.91
N ARG A 78 5.46 -4.26 -2.42
CA ARG A 78 5.20 -4.41 -3.87
C ARG A 78 3.99 -3.59 -4.31
N MET A 79 4.15 -2.86 -5.41
CA MET A 79 3.05 -2.11 -6.04
C MET A 79 3.16 -2.04 -7.56
N LEU A 80 2.01 -1.86 -8.20
CA LEU A 80 1.87 -1.56 -9.62
C LEU A 80 1.13 -0.22 -9.74
N LYS A 81 1.80 0.81 -10.27
CA LYS A 81 1.17 2.08 -10.62
C LYS A 81 0.71 2.01 -12.07
N VAL A 82 -0.55 2.37 -12.34
CA VAL A 82 -1.13 2.43 -13.68
C VAL A 82 -1.53 3.86 -14.00
N THR A 83 -0.88 4.47 -14.99
CA THR A 83 -1.25 5.79 -15.50
C THR A 83 -2.10 5.61 -16.76
N ARG A 84 -3.33 6.16 -16.75
CA ARG A 84 -4.31 5.98 -17.82
C ARG A 84 -4.43 7.26 -18.65
N THR A 85 -4.24 7.13 -19.97
CA THR A 85 -4.64 8.14 -20.96
C THR A 85 -5.71 7.54 -21.87
N PRO A 86 -6.52 8.35 -22.59
CA PRO A 86 -7.54 7.83 -23.49
C PRO A 86 -6.99 6.84 -24.54
N ASP A 87 -5.77 7.09 -25.01
CA ASP A 87 -5.18 6.29 -26.08
C ASP A 87 -4.34 5.12 -25.57
N LYS A 88 -3.72 5.22 -24.38
CA LYS A 88 -2.82 4.19 -23.86
C LYS A 88 -2.71 4.19 -22.33
N HIS A 89 -2.56 3.02 -21.73
CA HIS A 89 -2.15 2.89 -20.34
C HIS A 89 -0.64 2.70 -20.24
N SER A 90 0.04 3.28 -19.26
CA SER A 90 1.40 2.92 -18.87
C SER A 90 1.41 2.29 -17.49
N VAL A 91 2.38 1.42 -17.22
CA VAL A 91 2.51 0.72 -15.95
C VAL A 91 3.95 0.82 -15.45
N ILE A 92 4.11 0.93 -14.13
CA ILE A 92 5.38 0.80 -13.43
C ILE A 92 5.14 -0.17 -12.28
N GLN A 93 5.87 -1.28 -12.25
CA GLN A 93 5.85 -2.21 -11.14
C GLN A 93 7.12 -2.07 -10.33
N LEU A 94 6.99 -1.83 -9.03
CA LEU A 94 8.13 -1.67 -8.15
C LEU A 94 7.96 -2.41 -6.82
N GLU A 95 9.10 -2.75 -6.23
CA GLU A 95 9.24 -3.21 -4.86
C GLU A 95 10.08 -2.20 -4.08
N ALA A 96 9.59 -1.75 -2.93
CA ALA A 96 10.29 -0.81 -2.07
C ALA A 96 10.76 -1.46 -0.77
N GLU A 97 11.98 -1.09 -0.36
CA GLU A 97 12.53 -1.26 0.97
C GLU A 97 12.83 0.12 1.56
N VAL A 98 12.30 0.39 2.75
CA VAL A 98 12.55 1.63 3.48
C VAL A 98 13.04 1.27 4.88
N LEU A 99 14.21 1.76 5.23
CA LEU A 99 14.84 1.63 6.55
C LEU A 99 15.08 3.02 7.12
N LEU A 100 14.72 3.19 8.39
CA LEU A 100 14.73 4.47 9.10
C LEU A 100 15.72 4.38 10.27
N GLU A 101 16.55 5.40 10.42
CA GLU A 101 17.48 5.53 11.53
C GLU A 101 17.18 6.78 12.35
N GLY A 102 17.29 6.66 13.66
CA GLY A 102 17.20 7.78 14.58
C GLY A 102 17.57 7.38 16.00
N ALA A 103 18.38 8.21 16.67
CA ALA A 103 18.81 7.97 18.05
C ALA A 103 17.64 7.71 19.02
N PRO A 104 16.49 8.40 18.93
CA PRO A 104 15.35 8.15 19.83
C PRO A 104 14.76 6.74 19.76
N ALA A 105 14.91 6.03 18.64
CA ALA A 105 14.40 4.66 18.51
C ALA A 105 15.19 3.62 19.34
N ALA A 106 16.35 3.99 19.89
CA ALA A 106 17.16 3.10 20.72
C ALA A 106 16.42 2.63 21.99
N SER A 107 15.47 3.42 22.51
CA SER A 107 14.64 3.05 23.67
C SER A 107 13.83 1.77 23.43
N ALA A 108 13.44 1.49 22.17
CA ALA A 108 12.70 0.29 21.84
C ALA A 108 13.55 -0.98 22.00
N TYR A 109 14.87 -0.87 21.80
CA TYR A 109 15.81 -1.99 21.93
C TYR A 109 16.25 -2.20 23.39
N TYR A 110 16.51 -1.11 24.12
CA TYR A 110 16.97 -1.20 25.51
C TYR A 110 15.83 -1.44 26.50
N ASP A 111 14.73 -0.71 26.33
CA ASP A 111 13.69 -0.56 27.34
C ASP A 111 12.33 -1.10 26.87
N GLY A 112 12.22 -1.52 25.60
CA GLY A 112 10.95 -1.93 24.98
C GLY A 112 9.98 -0.78 24.71
N ASP A 113 10.42 0.47 24.86
CA ASP A 113 9.59 1.66 24.63
C ASP A 113 9.52 2.02 23.14
N ASN A 114 8.37 1.70 22.53
CA ASN A 114 8.06 1.95 21.13
C ASN A 114 7.55 3.38 20.83
N GLY A 115 7.49 4.29 21.82
CA GLY A 115 6.94 5.64 21.66
C GLY A 115 7.64 6.50 20.61
N ARG A 116 8.88 6.13 20.23
CA ARG A 116 9.70 6.79 19.20
C ARG A 116 9.92 5.94 17.95
N VAL A 117 9.21 4.83 17.81
CA VAL A 117 9.30 3.93 16.65
C VAL A 117 8.16 4.21 15.69
N LEU A 118 8.49 4.56 14.44
CA LEU A 118 7.48 4.64 13.39
C LEU A 118 7.00 3.21 13.03
N PRO A 119 5.69 2.91 13.12
CA PRO A 119 5.19 1.57 12.84
C PRO A 119 5.48 1.13 11.40
N THR A 120 5.87 -0.14 11.21
CA THR A 120 6.23 -0.66 9.89
C THR A 120 5.05 -0.68 8.90
N ASP A 121 3.82 -0.80 9.42
CA ASP A 121 2.61 -0.66 8.60
C ASP A 121 2.39 0.79 8.14
N SER A 122 2.69 1.77 8.98
CA SER A 122 2.68 3.19 8.59
C SER A 122 3.69 3.46 7.48
N VAL A 123 4.90 2.90 7.56
CA VAL A 123 5.90 2.99 6.48
C VAL A 123 5.31 2.44 5.17
N LYS A 124 4.79 1.20 5.18
CA LYS A 124 4.13 0.58 4.02
C LYS A 124 3.03 1.49 3.45
N ASN A 125 2.12 1.98 4.29
CA ASN A 125 0.99 2.82 3.88
C ASN A 125 1.47 4.15 3.29
N THR A 126 2.51 4.75 3.87
CA THR A 126 3.13 5.98 3.35
C THR A 126 3.69 5.78 1.94
N VAL A 127 4.35 4.65 1.66
CA VAL A 127 4.82 4.36 0.29
C VAL A 127 3.65 4.35 -0.69
N TRP A 128 2.55 3.68 -0.35
CA TRP A 128 1.34 3.65 -1.20
C TRP A 128 0.72 5.04 -1.39
N VAL A 129 0.60 5.82 -0.33
CA VAL A 129 0.02 7.17 -0.38
C VAL A 129 0.86 8.09 -1.24
N LEU A 130 2.19 8.04 -1.12
CA LEU A 130 3.10 8.88 -1.89
C LEU A 130 3.14 8.46 -3.36
N ALA A 131 3.14 7.15 -3.67
CA ALA A 131 3.05 6.67 -5.05
C ALA A 131 1.78 7.17 -5.75
N LYS A 132 0.67 7.29 -5.01
CA LYS A 132 -0.60 7.84 -5.52
C LYS A 132 -0.59 9.37 -5.66
N LYS A 133 0.04 10.08 -4.73
CA LYS A 133 0.03 11.55 -4.69
C LYS A 133 1.00 12.20 -5.68
N HIS A 134 2.10 11.53 -6.00
CA HIS A 134 3.17 12.09 -6.80
C HIS A 134 3.27 11.38 -8.15
N GLU A 135 3.44 12.15 -9.21
CA GLU A 135 3.97 11.65 -10.48
C GLU A 135 5.50 11.64 -10.41
N PHE A 136 6.10 10.57 -10.93
CA PHE A 136 7.56 10.38 -10.95
C PHE A 136 7.93 9.71 -12.27
N ALA A 137 9.04 10.14 -12.87
CA ALA A 137 9.49 9.64 -14.17
C ALA A 137 10.49 8.48 -14.04
N SER A 138 11.18 8.39 -12.90
CA SER A 138 12.14 7.34 -12.60
C SER A 138 12.01 6.80 -11.17
N LEU A 139 12.74 5.73 -10.85
CA LEU A 139 12.80 5.19 -9.49
C LEU A 139 13.52 6.18 -8.55
N GLU A 140 14.59 6.82 -8.99
CA GLU A 140 15.39 7.78 -8.22
C GLU A 140 14.51 8.96 -7.75
N ASP A 141 13.66 9.49 -8.64
CA ASP A 141 12.68 10.53 -8.28
C ASP A 141 11.79 10.08 -7.12
N PHE A 142 11.27 8.85 -7.21
CA PHE A 142 10.39 8.31 -6.18
C PHE A 142 11.14 7.99 -4.88
N ALA A 143 12.37 7.47 -4.95
CA ALA A 143 13.22 7.23 -3.81
C ALA A 143 13.51 8.53 -3.04
N ILE A 144 13.79 9.62 -3.76
CA ILE A 144 14.00 10.96 -3.19
C ILE A 144 12.72 11.46 -2.52
N ILE A 145 11.54 11.30 -3.16
CA ILE A 145 10.24 11.67 -2.56
C ILE A 145 10.03 10.93 -1.23
N LEU A 146 10.26 9.61 -1.20
CA LEU A 146 10.12 8.78 0.00
C LEU A 146 11.09 9.23 1.09
N ALA A 147 12.39 9.33 0.78
CA ALA A 147 13.41 9.69 1.76
C ALA A 147 13.14 11.07 2.37
N LYS A 148 12.84 12.07 1.53
CA LYS A 148 12.48 13.41 1.99
C LYS A 148 11.25 13.39 2.87
N HIS A 149 10.21 12.62 2.52
CA HIS A 149 8.99 12.57 3.32
C HIS A 149 9.27 12.11 4.75
N PHE A 150 10.00 11.01 4.95
CA PHE A 150 10.22 10.47 6.29
C PHE A 150 11.04 11.41 7.19
N VAL A 151 12.13 11.98 6.66
CA VAL A 151 12.98 12.92 7.41
C VAL A 151 12.25 14.23 7.72
N THR A 152 11.45 14.75 6.78
CA THR A 152 10.74 16.03 6.99
C THR A 152 9.46 15.88 7.83
N LYS A 153 8.76 14.76 7.74
CA LYS A 153 7.49 14.54 8.47
C LYS A 153 7.72 14.16 9.93
N HIS A 154 8.86 13.53 10.22
CA HIS A 154 9.17 12.99 11.54
C HIS A 154 10.59 13.40 12.01
N PRO A 155 10.92 14.71 12.02
CA PRO A 155 12.28 15.18 12.30
C PRO A 155 12.78 14.80 13.70
N ASP A 156 11.87 14.64 14.66
CA ASP A 156 12.20 14.31 16.05
C ASP A 156 12.51 12.82 16.28
N ILE A 157 12.29 11.95 15.29
CA ILE A 157 12.50 10.50 15.42
C ILE A 157 13.27 9.87 14.26
N VAL A 158 13.28 10.48 13.07
CA VAL A 158 13.99 9.99 11.88
C VAL A 158 15.06 10.99 11.47
N SER A 159 16.31 10.57 11.53
CA SER A 159 17.49 11.32 11.07
C SER A 159 17.95 10.91 9.67
N VAL A 160 17.81 9.63 9.33
CA VAL A 160 18.17 9.08 8.02
C VAL A 160 17.05 8.17 7.54
N ALA A 161 16.72 8.26 6.25
CA ALA A 161 15.83 7.34 5.58
C ALA A 161 16.57 6.72 4.39
N LYS A 162 16.86 5.42 4.48
CA LYS A 162 17.43 4.64 3.38
C LYS A 162 16.29 4.02 2.60
N VAL A 163 16.24 4.30 1.30
CA VAL A 163 15.23 3.79 0.40
C VAL A 163 15.94 3.00 -0.69
N LYS A 164 15.49 1.77 -0.93
CA LYS A 164 15.90 0.97 -2.09
C LYS A 164 14.67 0.60 -2.88
N LEU A 165 14.71 0.80 -4.18
CA LEU A 165 13.64 0.44 -5.09
C LEU A 165 14.12 -0.57 -6.13
N PHE A 166 13.25 -1.51 -6.47
CA PHE A 166 13.48 -2.50 -7.51
C PHE A 166 12.32 -2.44 -8.50
N GLU A 167 12.57 -2.15 -9.77
CA GLU A 167 11.55 -2.18 -10.82
C GLU A 167 11.50 -3.55 -11.48
N THR A 168 10.29 -4.06 -11.67
CA THR A 168 10.04 -5.20 -12.56
C THR A 168 9.67 -4.66 -13.94
N PRO A 169 10.52 -4.84 -14.97
CA PRO A 169 10.27 -4.31 -16.30
C PRO A 169 9.11 -5.02 -16.99
N TRP A 170 8.25 -4.21 -17.61
CA TRP A 170 7.11 -4.67 -18.41
C TRP A 170 7.24 -4.16 -19.84
N GLU A 171 7.21 -5.09 -20.79
CA GLU A 171 7.17 -4.76 -22.21
C GLU A 171 5.73 -4.72 -22.70
N ARG A 172 5.40 -3.73 -23.53
CA ARG A 172 4.06 -3.65 -24.11
C ARG A 172 3.89 -4.75 -25.15
N LEU A 173 2.78 -5.48 -25.06
CA LEU A 173 2.46 -6.52 -26.03
C LEU A 173 2.25 -5.90 -27.42
N VAL A 174 2.93 -6.46 -28.42
CA VAL A 174 2.82 -6.06 -29.83
C VAL A 174 2.29 -7.24 -30.61
N VAL A 175 1.09 -7.11 -31.18
CA VAL A 175 0.37 -8.19 -31.88
C VAL A 175 -0.34 -7.68 -33.14
N PRO A 176 -0.64 -8.55 -34.12
CA PRO A 176 -1.46 -8.21 -35.28
C PRO A 176 -2.88 -7.80 -34.87
N ASP A 177 -3.42 -6.75 -35.49
CA ASP A 177 -4.84 -6.41 -35.41
C ASP A 177 -5.69 -7.36 -36.28
N SER A 178 -7.02 -7.21 -36.24
CA SER A 178 -7.94 -8.01 -37.08
C SER A 178 -7.75 -7.83 -38.58
N LYS A 179 -6.98 -6.82 -39.01
CA LYS A 179 -6.60 -6.55 -40.39
C LYS A 179 -5.17 -7.01 -40.70
N GLY A 180 -4.53 -7.76 -39.79
CA GLY A 180 -3.19 -8.30 -39.94
C GLY A 180 -2.06 -7.28 -39.72
N LYS A 181 -2.35 -6.05 -39.31
CA LYS A 181 -1.31 -5.04 -39.06
C LYS A 181 -0.80 -5.12 -37.63
N THR A 182 0.49 -5.35 -37.45
CA THR A 182 1.15 -5.39 -36.14
C THR A 182 1.11 -4.01 -35.46
N ARG A 183 0.55 -3.95 -34.25
CA ARG A 183 0.47 -2.73 -33.44
C ARG A 183 0.67 -3.05 -31.96
N SER A 184 1.08 -2.01 -31.21
CA SER A 184 1.16 -2.09 -29.76
C SER A 184 -0.23 -2.08 -29.11
N HIS A 185 -0.45 -2.96 -28.14
CA HIS A 185 -1.73 -3.04 -27.43
C HIS A 185 -1.95 -1.87 -26.47
N HIS A 186 -3.19 -1.41 -26.33
CA HIS A 186 -3.54 -0.25 -25.49
C HIS A 186 -3.18 -0.45 -24.01
N HIS A 187 -3.34 -1.67 -23.49
CA HIS A 187 -3.23 -1.99 -22.06
C HIS A 187 -2.72 -3.40 -21.74
N ALA A 188 -2.12 -4.11 -22.70
CA ALA A 188 -1.57 -5.45 -22.46
C ALA A 188 -0.04 -5.39 -22.44
N PHE A 189 0.53 -6.13 -21.49
CA PHE A 189 1.96 -6.15 -21.21
C PHE A 189 2.41 -7.60 -20.99
N VAL A 190 3.66 -7.87 -21.32
CA VAL A 190 4.35 -9.12 -21.05
C VAL A 190 5.55 -8.82 -20.16
N SER A 191 5.93 -9.77 -19.31
CA SER A 191 7.15 -9.63 -18.51
C SER A 191 8.32 -9.45 -19.46
N ALA A 192 9.12 -8.41 -19.25
CA ALA A 192 10.40 -8.32 -19.94
C ALA A 192 11.34 -9.41 -19.39
N SER A 193 12.45 -9.64 -20.10
CA SER A 193 13.53 -10.56 -19.73
C SER A 193 13.97 -10.38 -18.26
N PRO A 194 14.55 -11.40 -17.58
CA PRO A 194 14.89 -11.30 -16.16
C PRO A 194 15.96 -10.23 -15.94
N GLY A 195 15.52 -9.08 -15.44
CA GLY A 195 16.35 -7.96 -15.03
C GLY A 195 15.49 -7.04 -14.17
N PHE A 196 16.11 -6.39 -13.18
CA PHE A 196 15.44 -5.37 -12.40
C PHE A 196 16.30 -4.10 -12.42
N SER A 197 15.66 -2.95 -12.64
CA SER A 197 16.30 -1.65 -12.42
C SER A 197 16.31 -1.37 -10.93
N THR A 198 17.38 -0.78 -10.40
CA THR A 198 17.51 -0.45 -8.97
C THR A 198 17.83 1.02 -8.76
N ALA A 199 17.29 1.60 -7.70
CA ALA A 199 17.65 2.93 -7.20
C ALA A 199 17.76 2.95 -5.68
#